data_AF-A0A929VW76-F1
#
_entry.id   AF-A0A929VW76-F1
#
_cell.length_a   1.000
_cell.length_b   1.000
_cell.length_c   1.000
_cell.angle_alpha   90.00
_cell.angle_beta   90.00
_cell.angle_gamma   90.00
#
_symmetry.space_group_name_H-M   'P 1'
#
loop_
_entity.id
_entity.type
_entity.pdbx_description
1 polymer ?
#
loop_
_entity_poly.entity_id
_entity_poly.type
_entity_poly.pdbx_seq_one_letter_code
_entity_poly.pdbx_strand_id
1 'polypeptide(L)' 'MQRHVSDEEITAAMMTGITFKGAKLRKPQEEKVKTKAKKKKYITGLHGSGAAKKKAEIRQRRANRHKK' A
#
# COMPACT_ATOMS: atom_id res chain seq x y z
N MET A 1 -6.60 -9.34 -27.52
CA MET A 1 -7.93 -8.95 -28.05
C MET A 1 -7.98 -7.43 -28.11
N GLN A 2 -7.55 -6.84 -29.21
CA GLN A 2 -7.79 -5.42 -29.46
C GLN A 2 -9.30 -5.23 -29.65
N ARG A 3 -9.94 -4.41 -28.82
CA ARG A 3 -11.31 -3.99 -29.08
C ARG A 3 -11.25 -3.00 -30.24
N HIS A 4 -11.85 -3.35 -31.37
CA HIS A 4 -12.07 -2.40 -32.45
C HIS A 4 -13.24 -1.50 -32.06
N VAL A 5 -13.03 -0.19 -32.13
CA VAL A 5 -14.04 0.84 -31.84
C VAL A 5 -14.93 0.96 -33.09
N SER A 6 -16.24 1.11 -32.88
CA SER A 6 -17.20 1.23 -33.99
C SER A 6 -17.17 2.63 -34.63
N ASP A 7 -17.53 2.72 -35.91
CA ASP A 7 -17.57 4.01 -36.63
C ASP A 7 -18.58 5.01 -36.02
N GLU A 8 -19.63 4.49 -35.39
CA GLU A 8 -20.62 5.26 -34.64
C GLU A 8 -20.01 5.88 -33.36
N GLU A 9 -19.17 5.14 -32.64
CA GLU A 9 -18.45 5.68 -31.47
C GLU A 9 -17.43 6.75 -31.88
N ILE A 10 -16.80 6.60 -33.05
CA ILE A 10 -15.86 7.59 -33.60
C ILE A 10 -16.60 8.88 -33.97
N THR A 11 -17.72 8.77 -34.69
CA THR A 11 -18.51 9.95 -35.09
C THR A 11 -19.15 10.65 -33.88
N ALA A 12 -19.67 9.90 -32.91
CA ALA A 12 -20.17 10.46 -31.66
C ALA A 12 -19.06 11.21 -30.90
N ALA A 13 -17.85 10.64 -30.81
CA ALA A 13 -16.70 11.29 -30.20
C ALA A 13 -16.27 12.58 -30.93
N MET A 14 -16.37 12.61 -32.27
CA MET A 14 -16.06 13.80 -33.09
C MET A 14 -17.09 14.91 -32.93
N MET A 15 -18.38 14.58 -32.85
CA MET A 15 -19.46 15.58 -32.80
C MET A 15 -19.77 16.10 -31.39
N THR A 16 -19.79 15.21 -30.39
CA THR A 16 -20.17 15.57 -29.00
C THR A 16 -18.97 15.82 -28.09
N GLY A 17 -17.77 15.38 -28.49
CA GLY A 17 -16.53 15.54 -27.74
C GLY A 17 -16.29 14.44 -26.71
N ILE A 18 -15.01 14.10 -26.47
CA ILE A 18 -14.62 13.07 -25.51
C ILE A 18 -14.40 13.69 -24.12
N THR A 19 -15.18 13.28 -23.12
CA THR A 19 -14.94 13.64 -21.71
C THR A 19 -14.07 12.60 -21.02
N PHE A 20 -12.85 12.95 -20.61
CA PHE A 20 -11.99 12.08 -19.81
C PHE A 20 -12.45 12.06 -18.35
N LYS A 21 -13.11 10.97 -17.93
CA LYS A 21 -13.32 10.71 -16.50
C LYS A 21 -12.01 10.18 -15.90
N GLY A 22 -11.41 10.97 -15.00
CA GLY A 22 -10.18 10.58 -14.31
C GLY A 22 -10.32 9.22 -13.63
N ALA A 23 -9.26 8.41 -13.67
CA ALA A 23 -9.25 7.12 -13.00
C ALA A 23 -9.59 7.30 -11.52
N LYS A 24 -10.52 6.49 -11.00
CA LYS A 24 -10.79 6.43 -9.56
C LYS A 24 -9.46 6.13 -8.88
N LEU A 25 -8.95 7.08 -8.08
CA LEU A 25 -7.75 6.88 -7.27
C LEU A 25 -7.92 5.56 -6.54
N ARG A 26 -7.03 4.60 -6.83
CA ARG A 26 -6.95 3.37 -6.04
C ARG A 26 -6.86 3.80 -4.58
N LYS A 27 -7.62 3.15 -3.69
CA LYS A 27 -7.58 3.41 -2.24
C LYS A 27 -6.12 3.62 -1.85
N PRO A 28 -5.77 4.71 -1.15
CA PRO A 28 -4.37 4.96 -0.83
C PRO A 28 -3.87 3.70 -0.15
N GLN A 29 -2.91 3.03 -0.80
CA GLN A 29 -2.11 2.03 -0.13
C GLN A 29 -1.63 2.76 1.12
N GLU A 30 -1.93 2.24 2.32
CA GLU A 30 -1.43 2.83 3.56
C GLU A 30 0.09 2.65 3.57
N GLU A 31 0.79 3.41 2.75
CA GLU A 31 2.21 3.66 2.88
C GLU A 31 2.33 4.53 4.12
N LYS A 32 2.26 3.83 5.26
CA LYS A 32 2.20 4.36 6.60
C LYS A 32 3.22 5.48 6.72
N VAL A 33 2.77 6.73 6.62
CA VAL A 33 3.65 7.90 6.52
C VAL A 33 4.67 7.83 7.66
N LYS A 34 5.93 7.53 7.29
CA LYS A 34 7.01 7.27 8.25
C LYS A 34 7.55 8.62 8.72
N THR A 35 6.84 9.27 9.63
CA THR A 35 7.29 10.52 10.25
C THR A 35 8.65 10.33 10.93
N LYS A 36 9.43 11.40 11.07
CA LYS A 36 10.73 11.37 11.77
C LYS A 36 10.60 10.78 13.18
N ALA A 37 9.52 11.13 13.88
CA ALA A 37 9.20 10.57 15.20
C ALA A 37 8.96 9.05 15.16
N LYS A 38 8.16 8.54 14.21
CA LYS A 38 7.92 7.09 14.06
C LYS A 38 9.20 6.34 13.66
N LYS A 39 10.04 6.93 12.81
CA LYS A 39 11.36 6.38 12.45
C LYS A 39 12.30 6.34 13.66
N LYS A 40 12.41 7.43 14.42
CA LYS A 40 13.24 7.49 15.63
C LYS A 40 12.77 6.48 16.67
N LYS A 41 11.46 6.36 16.91
CA LYS A 41 10.87 5.35 17.81
C LYS A 41 11.22 3.91 17.41
N TYR A 42 11.31 3.62 16.11
CA TYR A 42 11.77 2.33 15.60
C TYR A 42 13.27 2.12 15.84
N ILE A 43 14.09 3.10 15.48
CA ILE A 43 15.56 3.04 15.61
C ILE A 43 15.98 2.89 17.08
N THR A 44 15.40 3.69 17.97
CA THR A 44 15.71 3.64 19.41
C THR A 44 15.10 2.41 20.10
N GLY A 45 14.23 1.66 19.42
CA GLY A 45 13.62 0.45 19.99
C GLY A 45 12.73 0.70 21.20
N LEU A 46 12.14 1.91 21.32
CA LEU A 46 11.24 2.27 22.42
C LEU A 46 10.08 1.27 22.61
N HIS A 47 9.51 1.24 23.81
CA HIS A 47 8.38 0.37 24.13
C HIS A 47 7.21 0.56 23.15
N GLY A 48 6.64 -0.55 22.69
CA GLY A 48 5.57 -0.57 21.69
C GLY A 48 6.01 -0.19 20.26
N SER A 49 7.30 0.01 20.00
CA SER A 49 7.84 0.11 18.63
C SER A 49 7.81 -1.25 17.91
N GLY A 50 7.87 -1.23 16.57
CA GLY A 50 7.96 -2.46 15.77
C GLY A 50 9.21 -3.30 16.10
N ALA A 51 10.35 -2.63 16.32
CA ALA A 51 11.60 -3.28 16.73
C ALA A 51 11.47 -3.98 18.09
N ALA A 52 10.82 -3.33 19.07
CA ALA A 52 10.58 -3.94 20.39
C ALA A 52 9.70 -5.19 20.31
N LYS A 53 8.62 -5.13 19.51
CA LYS A 53 7.73 -6.29 19.29
C LYS A 53 8.48 -7.46 18.64
N LYS A 54 9.29 -7.19 17.61
CA LYS A 54 10.11 -8.22 16.95
C LYS A 54 11.16 -8.83 17.88
N LYS A 55 11.81 -8.03 18.74
CA LYS A 55 12.74 -8.54 19.75
C LYS A 55 12.04 -9.47 20.75
N ALA A 56 10.82 -9.12 21.19
CA ALA A 56 10.03 -9.98 22.08
C ALA A 56 9.65 -11.30 21.42
N GLU A 57 9.16 -11.27 20.18
CA GLU A 57 8.83 -12.46 19.38
C GLU A 57 10.03 -13.42 19.28
N ILE A 58 11.22 -12.89 18.99
CA ILE A 58 12.46 -13.69 18.91
C ILE A 58 12.80 -14.31 20.27
N ARG A 59 12.64 -13.59 21.39
CA ARG A 59 12.89 -14.17 22.73
C ARG A 59 11.94 -15.34 23.02
N GLN A 60 10.66 -15.19 22.71
CA GLN A 60 9.67 -16.24 22.90
C GLN A 60 10.00 -17.48 22.04
N ARG A 61 10.32 -17.28 20.77
CA ARG A 61 10.76 -18.36 19.88
C ARG A 61 11.99 -19.08 20.43
N ARG A 62 12.98 -18.34 20.95
CA ARG A 62 14.20 -18.93 21.53
C ARG A 62 13.88 -19.79 22.75
N ALA A 63 13.02 -19.31 23.64
CA ALA A 63 12.58 -20.06 24.82
C ALA A 63 11.84 -21.36 24.44
N ASN A 64 11.05 -21.31 23.36
CA ASN A 64 10.31 -22.48 22.88
C ASN A 64 11.17 -23.50 22.12
N ARG A 65 12.43 -23.21 21.75
CA ARG A 65 13.30 -24.16 21.03
C ARG A 65 13.60 -25.43 21.82
N HIS A 66 13.65 -25.32 23.14
CA HIS A 66 13.99 -26.43 24.04
C HIS A 66 12.74 -27.14 24.58
N LYS A 67 11.55 -26.71 24.17
CA LYS A 67 10.27 -27.32 24.57
C LYS A 67 9.75 -28.32 23.53
N LYS A 68 10.63 -28.77 22.63
CA LYS A 68 10.34 -29.77 21.60
C LYS A 68 10.92 -31.11 22.02
#